data_AF-A0AAU9URS4-F1
#
_entry.id   AF-A0AAU9URS4-F1
#
_cell.length_a   1.000
_cell.length_b   1.000
_cell.length_c   1.000
_cell.angle_alpha   90.00
_cell.angle_beta   90.00
_cell.angle_gamma   90.00
#
_symmetry.space_group_name_H-M   'P 1'
#
loop_
_entity.id
_entity.type
_entity.pdbx_description
1 polymer ?
#
loop_
_entity_poly.entity_id
_entity_poly.type
_entity_poly.pdbx_seq_one_letter_code
_entity_poly.pdbx_strand_id
1 'polypeptide(L)'
;MERYTIEQHVFIVEHYLKNNESLATVVQKLHIKYGRNSVLISSTVKRLIEKFRETGSVGDTKYSGRPKTNYSNVNIKVVRERDVENPRISFDVVVKNCKFQEALYSVYTLAIWVSMLKKNQLTQQLKLNDHALQREFDECIIEHQQVDADFSSKIILGDEAYFHLH
;
A
#
# COMPACT_ATOMS: atom_id res chain seq x y z
N MET A 1 14.11 -31.82 -8.07
CA MET A 1 12.74 -32.35 -8.08
C MET A 1 11.86 -31.33 -8.77
N GLU A 2 11.19 -31.70 -9.86
CA GLU A 2 10.15 -30.87 -10.45
C GLU A 2 9.08 -30.57 -9.41
N ARG A 3 8.69 -29.30 -9.31
CA ARG A 3 7.59 -28.86 -8.43
C ARG A 3 6.29 -29.08 -9.20
N TYR A 4 5.29 -29.63 -8.51
CA TYR A 4 3.95 -29.75 -9.06
C TYR A 4 3.38 -28.36 -9.35
N THR A 5 2.68 -28.23 -10.48
CA THR A 5 1.96 -27.00 -10.80
C THR A 5 0.69 -26.90 -9.96
N ILE A 6 0.13 -25.69 -9.85
CA ILE A 6 -1.15 -25.47 -9.14
C ILE A 6 -2.26 -26.34 -9.74
N GLU A 7 -2.31 -26.48 -11.06
CA GLU A 7 -3.27 -27.35 -11.75
C GLU A 7 -3.14 -28.82 -11.33
N GLN A 8 -1.91 -29.31 -11.17
CA GLN A 8 -1.66 -30.66 -10.68
C GLN A 8 -2.11 -30.81 -9.22
N HIS A 9 -1.87 -29.80 -8.37
CA HIS A 9 -2.38 -29.82 -6.99
C HIS A 9 -3.91 -29.89 -6.93
N VAL A 10 -4.61 -29.07 -7.72
CA VAL A 10 -6.08 -29.11 -7.81
C VAL A 10 -6.56 -30.49 -8.23
N PHE A 11 -5.96 -31.04 -9.28
CA PHE A 11 -6.32 -32.36 -9.80
C PHE A 11 -6.15 -33.47 -8.75
N ILE A 12 -5.07 -33.43 -7.97
CA ILE A 12 -4.81 -34.38 -6.88
C ILE A 12 -5.91 -34.29 -5.82
N VAL A 13 -6.21 -33.08 -5.35
CA VAL A 13 -7.19 -32.84 -4.27
C VAL A 13 -8.58 -33.30 -4.69
N GLU A 14 -9.04 -32.92 -5.88
CA GLU A 14 -10.36 -33.31 -6.37
C GLU A 14 -10.52 -34.83 -6.47
N HIS A 15 -9.55 -35.52 -7.06
CA HIS A 15 -9.63 -36.96 -7.23
C HIS A 15 -9.40 -37.72 -5.93
N TYR A 16 -8.64 -37.17 -4.99
CA TYR A 16 -8.49 -37.77 -3.67
C TYR A 16 -9.82 -37.78 -2.91
N LEU A 17 -10.55 -36.66 -2.94
CA LEU A 17 -11.86 -36.53 -2.30
C LEU A 17 -12.93 -37.37 -3.02
N LYS A 18 -12.94 -37.39 -4.36
CA LYS A 18 -13.93 -38.15 -5.15
C LYS A 18 -13.78 -39.68 -5.05
N ASN A 19 -12.57 -40.20 -4.80
CA ASN A 19 -12.29 -41.65 -4.81
C ASN A 19 -12.08 -42.23 -3.39
N ASN A 20 -12.79 -41.73 -2.37
CA ASN A 20 -12.70 -42.20 -0.98
C ASN A 20 -11.26 -42.27 -0.44
N GLU A 21 -10.45 -41.22 -0.68
CA GLU A 21 -9.09 -41.11 -0.12
C GLU A 21 -8.09 -42.17 -0.64
N SER A 22 -8.40 -42.83 -1.76
CA SER A 22 -7.51 -43.83 -2.36
C SER A 22 -6.32 -43.19 -3.10
N LEU A 23 -5.15 -43.18 -2.46
CA LEU A 23 -3.88 -42.69 -3.05
C LEU A 23 -3.52 -43.40 -4.36
N ALA A 24 -3.69 -44.72 -4.43
CA ALA A 24 -3.35 -45.52 -5.61
C ALA A 24 -4.16 -45.06 -6.85
N THR A 25 -5.44 -44.77 -6.65
CA THR A 25 -6.35 -44.32 -7.72
C THR A 25 -5.97 -42.94 -8.23
N VAL A 26 -5.54 -42.03 -7.34
CA VAL A 26 -5.09 -40.68 -7.71
C VAL A 26 -3.80 -40.73 -8.50
N VAL A 27 -2.81 -41.53 -8.07
CA VAL A 27 -1.54 -41.70 -8.79
C VAL A 27 -1.77 -42.26 -10.20
N GLN A 28 -2.62 -43.28 -10.32
CA GLN A 28 -2.97 -43.86 -11.61
C GLN A 28 -3.62 -42.83 -12.56
N LYS A 29 -4.61 -42.08 -12.07
CA LYS A 29 -5.29 -41.03 -12.86
C LYS A 29 -4.33 -39.90 -13.26
N LEU A 30 -3.38 -39.56 -12.39
CA LEU A 30 -2.40 -38.51 -12.66
C LEU A 30 -1.38 -38.96 -13.72
N HIS A 31 -0.91 -40.22 -13.64
CA HIS A 31 -0.06 -40.81 -14.69
C HIS A 31 -0.75 -40.86 -16.06
N ILE A 32 -2.06 -41.16 -16.09
CA ILE A 32 -2.85 -41.16 -17.34
C ILE A 32 -2.90 -39.75 -17.94
N LYS A 33 -3.05 -38.71 -17.12
CA LYS A 33 -3.24 -37.34 -17.60
C LYS A 33 -1.93 -36.60 -17.93
N TYR A 34 -0.86 -36.80 -17.14
CA TYR A 34 0.38 -36.01 -17.22
C TYR A 34 1.62 -36.85 -17.57
N GLY A 35 1.48 -38.16 -17.78
CA GLY A 35 2.58 -39.07 -18.12
C GLY A 35 3.41 -39.57 -16.94
N ARG A 36 4.30 -40.53 -17.18
CA ARG A 36 5.12 -41.21 -16.13
C ARG A 36 6.21 -40.34 -15.50
N ASN A 37 6.43 -39.12 -16.00
CA ASN A 37 7.50 -38.25 -15.51
C ASN A 37 7.15 -37.55 -14.19
N SER A 38 5.87 -37.52 -13.80
CA SER A 38 5.43 -36.99 -12.51
C SER A 38 5.55 -38.05 -11.41
N VAL A 39 6.74 -38.21 -10.82
CA VAL A 39 6.92 -39.12 -9.68
C VAL A 39 6.21 -38.55 -8.45
N LEU A 40 4.98 -38.99 -8.22
CA LEU A 40 4.22 -38.69 -7.01
C LEU A 40 4.80 -39.45 -5.83
N ILE A 41 5.51 -38.72 -4.98
CA ILE A 41 5.85 -39.21 -3.65
C ILE A 41 4.56 -39.17 -2.83
N SER A 42 4.12 -40.32 -2.31
CA SER A 42 2.92 -40.47 -1.49
C SER A 42 2.86 -39.45 -0.34
N SER A 43 4.02 -39.10 0.23
CA SER A 43 4.13 -38.07 1.27
C SER A 43 3.76 -36.67 0.77
N THR A 44 4.04 -36.31 -0.48
CA THR A 44 3.66 -35.02 -1.08
C THR A 44 2.16 -34.89 -1.19
N VAL A 45 1.47 -35.97 -1.62
CA VAL A 45 0.00 -35.98 -1.69
C VAL A 45 -0.60 -35.82 -0.29
N LYS A 46 -0.10 -36.57 0.70
CA LYS A 46 -0.57 -36.44 2.08
C LYS A 46 -0.40 -35.02 2.63
N ARG A 47 0.78 -34.42 2.46
CA ARG A 47 1.07 -33.03 2.87
C ARG A 47 0.18 -32.01 2.17
N LEU A 48 -0.12 -32.23 0.88
CA LEU A 48 -1.02 -31.36 0.12
C LEU A 48 -2.46 -31.45 0.65
N ILE A 49 -2.97 -32.65 0.93
CA ILE A 49 -4.31 -32.86 1.46
C ILE A 49 -4.43 -32.29 2.88
N GLU A 50 -3.43 -32.50 3.73
CA GLU A 50 -3.39 -31.95 5.09
C GLU A 50 -3.42 -30.43 5.06
N LYS A 51 -2.54 -29.80 4.28
CA LYS A 51 -2.54 -28.36 4.05
C LYS A 51 -3.88 -27.85 3.53
N PHE A 52 -4.48 -28.57 2.58
CA PHE A 52 -5.78 -28.21 2.04
C PHE A 52 -6.89 -28.30 3.09
N ARG A 53 -6.90 -29.32 3.95
CA ARG A 53 -7.87 -29.46 5.04
C ARG A 53 -7.72 -28.35 6.09
N GLU A 54 -6.49 -27.91 6.35
CA GLU A 54 -6.21 -26.86 7.33
C GLU A 54 -6.52 -25.44 6.80
N THR A 55 -6.08 -25.12 5.58
CA THR A 55 -6.10 -23.74 5.05
C THR A 55 -7.13 -23.53 3.93
N GLY A 56 -7.65 -24.60 3.32
CA GLY A 56 -8.52 -24.53 2.14
C GLY A 56 -7.80 -24.13 0.84
N SER A 57 -6.46 -24.08 0.84
CA SER A 57 -5.66 -23.60 -0.30
C SER A 57 -4.72 -24.68 -0.85
N VAL A 58 -4.66 -24.78 -2.18
CA VAL A 58 -3.76 -25.64 -2.95
C VAL A 58 -2.50 -24.91 -3.44
N GLY A 59 -2.48 -23.58 -3.31
CA GLY A 59 -1.37 -22.75 -3.75
C GLY A 59 -0.15 -22.90 -2.84
N ASP A 60 1.04 -22.68 -3.37
CA ASP A 60 2.26 -22.67 -2.56
C ASP A 60 2.20 -21.57 -1.49
N THR A 61 2.71 -21.90 -0.30
CA THR A 61 2.79 -20.91 0.78
C THR A 61 3.83 -19.87 0.37
N LYS A 62 3.46 -18.58 0.44
CA LYS A 62 4.40 -17.49 0.17
C LYS A 62 5.61 -17.66 1.09
N TYR A 63 6.80 -17.69 0.49
CA TYR A 63 8.03 -17.72 1.27
C TYR A 63 8.12 -16.41 2.05
N SER A 64 8.25 -16.50 3.38
CA SER A 64 8.35 -15.33 4.25
C SER A 64 9.63 -14.51 4.01
N GLY A 65 10.57 -15.05 3.24
CA GLY A 65 11.80 -14.36 2.87
C GLY A 65 12.71 -14.13 4.06
N ARG A 66 13.86 -13.51 3.80
CA ARG A 66 14.69 -12.96 4.87
C ARG A 66 13.94 -11.77 5.49
N PRO A 67 13.74 -11.74 6.82
CA PRO A 67 13.10 -10.59 7.45
C PRO A 67 13.91 -9.33 7.17
N LYS A 68 13.25 -8.30 6.66
CA LYS A 68 13.85 -6.98 6.46
C LYS A 68 13.94 -6.29 7.83
N THR A 69 15.02 -6.52 8.57
CA THR A 69 15.34 -5.84 9.86
C THR A 69 15.28 -4.31 9.74
N ASN A 70 15.58 -3.84 8.54
CA ASN A 70 15.58 -2.46 8.13
C ASN A 70 14.19 -1.77 8.21
N TYR A 71 13.10 -2.52 8.00
CA TYR A 71 11.72 -2.00 7.97
C TYR A 71 11.00 -2.18 9.32
N SER A 72 11.71 -2.02 10.42
CA SER A 72 11.10 -2.10 11.76
C SER A 72 10.19 -0.89 12.01
N ASN A 73 9.10 -1.09 12.77
CA ASN A 73 8.23 0.01 13.20
C ASN A 73 9.00 1.12 13.95
N VAL A 74 10.07 0.75 14.64
CA VAL A 74 10.97 1.68 15.33
C VAL A 74 11.64 2.61 14.33
N ASN A 75 12.20 2.06 13.25
CA ASN A 75 12.88 2.86 12.21
C ASN A 75 11.90 3.78 11.49
N ILE A 76 10.69 3.29 11.18
CA ILE A 76 9.64 4.11 10.54
C ILE A 76 9.26 5.30 11.43
N LYS A 77 9.14 5.08 12.74
CA LYS A 77 8.80 6.13 13.70
C LYS A 77 9.87 7.21 13.77
N VAL A 78 11.15 6.83 13.85
CA VAL A 78 12.28 7.79 13.89
C VAL A 78 12.30 8.68 12.65
N VAL A 79 12.02 8.11 11.47
CA VAL A 79 12.00 8.88 10.22
C VAL A 79 10.83 9.86 10.19
N ARG A 80 9.65 9.44 10.66
CA ARG A 80 8.46 10.30 10.74
C ARG A 80 8.67 11.46 11.72
N GLU A 81 9.24 11.19 12.89
CA GLU A 81 9.53 12.21 13.89
C GLU A 81 10.45 13.30 13.32
N ARG A 82 11.50 12.91 12.59
CA ARG A 82 12.39 13.85 11.92
C ARG A 82 11.72 14.70 10.84
N ASP A 83 10.80 14.11 10.07
CA ASP A 83 10.04 14.83 9.03
C ASP A 83 9.10 15.87 9.65
N VAL A 84 8.50 15.56 10.80
CA VAL A 84 7.68 16.51 11.59
C VAL A 84 8.52 17.64 12.16
N GLU A 85 9.68 17.32 12.76
CA GLU A 85 10.59 18.32 13.32
C GLU A 85 11.09 19.28 12.25
N ASN A 86 11.40 18.78 11.05
CA ASN A 86 12.01 19.56 9.99
C ASN A 86 11.55 19.12 8.58
N PRO A 87 10.37 19.57 8.12
CA PRO A 87 9.77 19.13 6.85
C PRO A 87 10.48 19.63 5.59
N ARG A 88 11.53 20.45 5.75
CA ARG A 88 12.32 21.01 4.65
C ARG A 88 13.69 20.37 4.50
N ILE A 89 14.08 19.45 5.37
CA ILE A 89 15.37 18.77 5.26
C ILE A 89 15.33 17.86 4.03
N SER A 90 16.40 17.92 3.24
CA SER A 90 16.55 17.05 2.08
C SER A 90 16.72 15.60 2.52
N PHE A 91 16.17 14.70 1.73
CA PHE A 91 16.25 13.26 1.95
C PHE A 91 17.68 12.78 2.17
N ASP A 92 18.64 13.27 1.37
CA ASP A 92 20.05 12.90 1.47
C ASP A 92 20.67 13.24 2.83
N VAL A 93 20.26 14.37 3.43
CA VAL A 93 20.73 14.78 4.75
C VAL A 93 20.13 13.86 5.83
N VAL A 94 18.86 13.49 5.71
CA VAL A 94 18.22 12.53 6.65
C VAL A 94 18.92 11.18 6.60
N VAL A 95 19.17 10.64 5.41
CA VAL A 95 19.82 9.33 5.23
C VAL A 95 21.26 9.33 5.73
N LYS A 96 22.04 10.38 5.43
CA LYS A 96 23.42 10.52 5.92
C LYS A 96 23.50 10.58 7.44
N ASN A 97 22.53 11.22 8.08
CA ASN A 97 22.46 11.37 9.53
C ASN A 97 21.83 10.17 10.25
N CYS A 98 21.47 9.11 9.53
CA CYS A 98 20.93 7.90 10.11
C CYS A 98 21.83 6.70 9.79
N LYS A 99 22.09 5.87 10.81
CA LYS A 99 23.01 4.73 10.74
C LYS A 99 22.49 3.54 9.89
N PHE A 100 21.38 3.69 9.17
CA PHE A 100 20.64 2.60 8.49
C PHE A 100 20.33 2.96 7.03
N GLN A 101 21.35 3.16 6.21
CA GLN A 101 21.25 3.80 4.88
C GLN A 101 20.31 3.10 3.89
N GLU A 102 20.38 1.77 3.76
CA GLU A 102 19.58 1.03 2.74
C GLU A 102 18.09 0.90 3.13
N ALA A 103 17.82 0.83 4.43
CA ALA A 103 16.48 0.72 5.01
C ALA A 103 15.60 1.93 4.69
N LEU A 104 16.20 3.09 4.94
CA LEU A 104 15.55 4.39 4.91
C LEU A 104 15.12 4.75 3.50
N TYR A 105 15.86 4.31 2.49
CA TYR A 105 15.49 4.54 1.10
C TYR A 105 14.12 3.96 0.77
N SER A 106 13.89 2.70 1.14
CA SER A 106 12.58 2.05 0.90
C SER A 106 11.45 2.61 1.76
N VAL A 107 11.73 3.00 3.01
CA VAL A 107 10.72 3.55 3.93
C VAL A 107 10.32 4.97 3.52
N TYR A 108 11.30 5.83 3.21
CA TYR A 108 11.10 7.23 2.91
C TYR A 108 10.45 7.43 1.53
N THR A 109 10.87 6.68 0.52
CA THR A 109 10.30 6.76 -0.84
C THR A 109 8.83 6.37 -0.89
N LEU A 110 8.37 5.40 -0.08
CA LEU A 110 6.97 5.02 -0.06
C LEU A 110 6.12 5.88 0.88
N ALA A 111 6.63 6.21 2.08
CA ALA A 111 5.84 6.86 3.13
C ALA A 111 5.85 8.40 3.07
N ILE A 112 6.96 9.03 2.66
CA ILE A 112 7.15 10.49 2.72
C ILE A 112 7.03 11.14 1.34
N TRP A 113 7.28 10.40 0.25
CA TRP A 113 7.07 10.95 -1.09
C TRP A 113 5.63 11.47 -1.31
N VAL A 114 4.64 10.81 -0.71
CA VAL A 114 3.23 11.23 -0.75
C VAL A 114 2.98 12.53 0.04
N SER A 115 3.71 12.79 1.14
CA SER A 115 3.58 14.04 1.90
C SER A 115 4.30 15.21 1.21
N MET A 116 5.48 14.96 0.64
CA MET A 116 6.28 15.97 -0.07
C MET A 116 5.66 16.47 -1.38
N LEU A 117 4.89 15.64 -2.08
CA LEU A 117 4.17 16.02 -3.29
C LEU A 117 3.09 17.08 -3.05
N LYS A 118 2.59 17.22 -1.82
CA LYS A 118 1.53 18.18 -1.46
C LYS A 118 2.10 19.55 -1.04
N LYS A 119 3.11 20.05 -1.74
CA LYS A 119 3.57 21.43 -1.55
C LYS A 119 2.66 22.37 -2.34
N ASN A 120 1.60 22.82 -1.71
CA ASN A 120 0.77 23.89 -2.25
C ASN A 120 1.61 25.18 -2.29
N GLN A 121 1.72 25.79 -3.47
CA GLN A 121 2.33 27.10 -3.61
C GLN A 121 1.38 28.11 -2.96
N LEU A 122 1.80 28.70 -1.84
CA LEU A 122 1.13 29.88 -1.28
C LEU A 122 1.61 31.09 -2.07
N THR A 123 0.68 31.83 -2.66
CA THR A 123 0.95 33.03 -3.48
C THR A 123 1.48 34.20 -2.66
N GLN A 124 1.20 34.25 -1.35
CA GLN A 124 1.64 35.32 -0.45
C GLN A 124 2.03 34.77 0.92
N GLN A 125 3.04 35.40 1.55
CA GLN A 125 3.38 35.14 2.95
C GLN A 125 2.42 35.93 3.84
N LEU A 126 1.49 35.23 4.49
CA LEU A 126 0.58 35.83 5.46
C LEU A 126 1.36 36.35 6.67
N LYS A 127 1.13 37.60 7.04
CA LYS A 127 1.62 38.18 8.29
C LYS A 127 0.70 37.74 9.44
N LEU A 128 1.21 37.83 10.67
CA LEU A 128 0.48 37.38 11.87
C LEU A 128 -0.91 38.05 12.03
N ASN A 129 -1.05 39.32 11.63
CA ASN A 129 -2.32 40.03 11.72
C ASN A 129 -3.28 39.71 10.56
N ASP A 130 -2.78 39.23 9.42
CA ASP A 130 -3.63 38.95 8.25
C ASP A 130 -4.61 37.81 8.55
N HIS A 131 -4.19 36.85 9.38
CA HIS A 131 -5.07 35.77 9.84
C HIS A 131 -6.25 36.26 10.67
N ALA A 132 -6.06 37.29 11.49
CA ALA A 132 -7.15 37.87 12.28
C ALA A 132 -8.14 38.60 11.37
N LEU A 133 -7.62 39.43 10.46
CA LEU A 133 -8.43 40.18 9.49
C LEU A 133 -9.23 39.26 8.56
N GLN A 134 -8.62 38.17 8.08
CA GLN A 134 -9.31 37.16 7.27
C GLN A 134 -10.43 36.49 8.05
N ARG A 135 -10.18 36.13 9.32
CA ARG A 135 -11.21 35.51 10.16
C ARG A 135 -12.38 36.46 10.44
N GLU A 136 -12.09 37.71 10.79
CA GLU A 136 -13.12 38.72 11.03
C GLU A 136 -13.98 38.95 9.77
N PHE A 137 -13.35 38.95 8.59
CA PHE A 137 -14.07 39.06 7.33
C PHE A 137 -14.95 37.83 7.05
N ASP A 138 -14.43 36.62 7.27
CA ASP A 138 -15.19 35.38 7.12
C ASP A 138 -16.40 35.34 8.08
N GLU A 139 -16.19 35.70 9.34
CA GLU A 139 -17.25 35.79 10.35
C GLU A 139 -18.32 36.82 9.94
N CYS A 140 -17.90 37.98 9.45
CA CYS A 140 -18.82 39.00 8.93
C CYS A 140 -19.68 38.50 7.77
N ILE A 141 -19.10 37.77 6.80
CA ILE A 141 -19.86 37.19 5.68
C ILE A 141 -20.87 36.16 6.19
N ILE A 142 -20.47 35.29 7.13
CA ILE A 142 -21.33 34.27 7.70
C ILE A 142 -22.54 34.91 8.41
N GLU A 143 -22.31 35.97 9.19
CA GLU A 143 -23.39 36.70 9.86
C GLU A 143 -24.39 37.31 8.86
N HIS A 144 -23.90 37.94 7.79
CA HIS A 144 -24.76 38.52 6.76
C HIS A 144 -25.58 37.46 6.02
N GLN A 145 -25.01 36.27 5.80
CA GLN A 145 -25.70 35.14 5.20
C GLN A 145 -26.77 34.53 6.13
N GLN A 146 -26.61 34.64 7.46
CA GLN A 146 -27.64 34.22 8.42
C GLN A 146 -28.84 35.17 8.46
N VAL A 147 -28.60 36.47 8.28
CA VAL A 147 -29.66 37.49 8.28
C VAL A 147 -30.43 37.49 6.95
N ASP A 148 -29.73 37.29 5.84
CA ASP A 148 -30.31 37.24 4.51
C ASP A 148 -29.80 36.01 3.75
N ALA A 149 -30.68 35.02 3.58
CA ALA A 149 -30.34 33.76 2.90
C ALA A 149 -29.89 33.97 1.45
N ASP A 150 -30.33 35.06 0.80
CA ASP A 150 -29.98 35.39 -0.59
C ASP A 150 -28.80 36.37 -0.69
N PHE A 151 -28.12 36.69 0.42
CA PHE A 151 -27.01 37.65 0.46
C PHE A 151 -25.94 37.40 -0.61
N SER A 152 -25.53 36.15 -0.80
CA SER A 152 -24.50 35.76 -1.77
C SER A 152 -24.87 36.12 -3.22
N SER A 153 -26.16 36.16 -3.57
CA SER A 153 -26.62 36.53 -4.91
C SER A 153 -26.50 38.01 -5.23
N LYS A 154 -26.33 38.85 -4.20
CA LYS A 154 -26.21 40.32 -4.31
C LYS A 154 -24.76 40.77 -4.43
N ILE A 155 -23.80 39.87 -4.21
CA ILE A 155 -22.36 40.17 -4.28
C ILE A 155 -21.91 40.13 -5.74
N ILE A 156 -21.31 41.22 -6.20
CA ILE A 156 -20.66 41.30 -7.52
C ILE A 156 -19.17 41.53 -7.26
N LEU A 157 -18.33 40.60 -7.73
CA LEU A 157 -16.87 40.68 -7.61
C LEU A 157 -16.25 40.87 -8.99
N GLY A 158 -15.20 41.68 -9.07
CA GLY A 158 -14.37 41.85 -10.26
C GLY A 158 -12.90 41.68 -9.88
N ASP A 159 -12.11 41.10 -10.78
CA ASP A 159 -10.66 40.96 -10.63
C ASP A 159 -9.97 41.26 -11.97
N GLU A 160 -8.76 41.79 -11.91
CA GLU A 160 -7.95 42.10 -13.09
C GLU A 160 -6.92 41.00 -13.32
N ALA A 161 -6.98 40.35 -14.49
CA ALA A 161 -6.03 39.32 -14.88
C ALA A 161 -5.18 39.76 -16.06
N TYR A 162 -3.87 39.51 -15.97
CA TYR A 162 -2.93 39.74 -17.08
C TYR A 162 -2.90 38.52 -18.01
N PHE A 163 -3.22 38.73 -19.29
CA PHE A 163 -3.12 37.72 -20.33
C PHE A 163 -1.88 37.97 -21.19
N HIS A 164 -1.06 36.94 -21.38
CA HIS A 164 0.08 37.00 -22.28
C HIS A 164 -0.40 36.55 -23.68
N LEU A 165 -0.19 37.37 -24.71
CA LEU A 165 -0.40 36.93 -26.10
C LEU A 165 0.79 36.05 -26.53
N HIS A 166 0.48 34.86 -27.04
CA HIS A 166 1.43 33.95 -27.67
C HIS A 166 1.44 34.13 -29.19
#